data_AF-A0A7C1M077-F1
#
_entry.id   AF-A0A7C1M077-F1
#
_cell.length_a   1.000
_cell.length_b   1.000
_cell.length_c   1.000
_cell.angle_alpha   90.00
_cell.angle_beta   90.00
_cell.angle_gamma   90.00
#
_symmetry.space_group_name_H-M   'P 1'
#
loop_
_entity.id
_entity.type
_entity.pdbx_description
1 polymer ?
#
loop_
_entity_poly.entity_id
_entity_poly.type
_entity_poly.pdbx_seq_one_letter_code
_entity_poly.pdbx_strand_id
1 'polypeptide(L)'
;PFSSLINARIEAYPASGEINRTIDNPPTVIAAIEQQYGADAKSVSHVDGLSVEFENWRFNLRMSNTEPVVRLNVEARGDIPLMKAKTEELLAEMERLNK
;
A
#
# COMPACT_ATOMS: atom_id res chain seq x y z
N PRO A 1 -27.52 -13.94 2.99
CA PRO A 1 -27.65 -13.20 1.71
C PRO A 1 -26.85 -11.87 1.61
N PHE A 2 -26.25 -11.34 2.68
CA PHE A 2 -25.31 -10.20 2.60
C PHE A 2 -23.83 -10.66 2.59
N SER A 3 -23.52 -11.71 3.35
CA SER A 3 -22.16 -12.30 3.46
C SER A 3 -21.61 -12.84 2.13
N SER A 4 -22.45 -13.42 1.25
CA SER A 4 -22.00 -14.01 -0.01
C SER A 4 -21.50 -12.98 -1.04
N LEU A 5 -22.07 -11.77 -1.04
CA LEU A 5 -21.64 -10.68 -1.93
C LEU A 5 -20.34 -10.01 -1.45
N ILE A 6 -20.09 -10.03 -0.13
CA ILE A 6 -18.84 -9.51 0.45
C ILE A 6 -17.69 -10.48 0.16
N ASN A 7 -17.90 -11.78 0.34
CA ASN A 7 -16.85 -12.79 0.10
C ASN A 7 -16.36 -12.75 -1.35
N ALA A 8 -17.27 -12.64 -2.33
CA ALA A 8 -16.89 -12.56 -3.75
C ALA A 8 -16.06 -11.31 -4.10
N ARG A 9 -16.25 -10.18 -3.38
CA ARG A 9 -15.43 -8.98 -3.58
C ARG A 9 -14.06 -9.08 -2.91
N ILE A 10 -14.00 -9.70 -1.72
CA ILE A 10 -12.73 -9.95 -1.01
C ILE A 10 -11.86 -10.91 -1.82
N GLU A 11 -12.46 -11.93 -2.44
CA GLU A 11 -11.74 -12.86 -3.32
C GLU A 11 -11.25 -12.16 -4.59
N ALA A 12 -12.05 -11.28 -5.20
CA ALA A 12 -11.66 -10.56 -6.41
C ALA A 12 -10.60 -9.48 -6.17
N TYR A 13 -10.60 -8.84 -5.00
CA TYR A 13 -9.64 -7.80 -4.63
C TYR A 13 -9.22 -7.93 -3.16
N PRO A 14 -8.38 -8.93 -2.83
CA PRO A 14 -7.85 -9.06 -1.48
C PRO A 14 -7.04 -7.81 -1.13
N ALA A 15 -7.29 -7.29 0.07
CA ALA A 15 -6.63 -6.11 0.62
C ALA A 15 -5.91 -6.46 1.92
N SER A 16 -4.80 -5.77 2.21
CA SER A 16 -4.07 -5.90 3.47
C SER A 16 -4.85 -5.34 4.66
N GLY A 17 -5.83 -4.47 4.38
CA GLY A 17 -6.37 -3.54 5.38
C GLY A 17 -5.41 -2.36 5.59
N GLU A 18 -5.83 -1.40 6.43
CA GLU A 18 -4.99 -0.25 6.78
C GLU A 18 -3.95 -0.66 7.83
N ILE A 19 -2.67 -0.51 7.48
CA ILE A 19 -1.54 -0.80 8.37
C ILE A 19 -0.85 0.51 8.73
N ASN A 20 -0.82 0.84 10.02
CA ASN A 20 -0.14 2.04 10.53
C ASN A 20 1.34 1.75 10.80
N ARG A 21 2.22 2.64 10.34
CA ARG A 21 3.65 2.63 10.66
C ARG A 21 4.10 3.99 11.15
N THR A 22 4.72 4.01 12.33
CA THR A 22 5.40 5.20 12.84
C THR A 22 6.66 5.41 12.02
N ILE A 23 6.78 6.59 11.42
CA ILE A 23 7.92 6.96 10.57
C ILE A 23 8.42 8.33 11.05
N ASP A 24 9.72 8.44 11.27
CA ASP A 24 10.37 9.65 11.79
C ASP A 24 10.37 10.77 10.76
N ASN A 25 10.58 10.44 9.49
CA ASN A 25 10.51 11.38 8.37
C ASN A 25 9.63 10.84 7.22
N PRO A 26 8.29 10.94 7.34
CA PRO A 26 7.35 10.41 6.36
C PRO A 26 7.58 10.92 4.93
N PRO A 27 7.84 12.22 4.68
CA PRO A 27 8.11 12.70 3.33
C PRO A 27 9.30 12.01 2.66
N THR A 28 10.39 11.78 3.39
CA THR A 28 11.59 11.12 2.86
C THR A 28 11.33 9.67 2.50
N VAL A 29 10.67 8.91 3.38
CA VAL A 29 10.35 7.50 3.11
C VAL A 29 9.40 7.37 1.93
N ILE A 30 8.36 8.21 1.86
CA ILE A 30 7.38 8.18 0.76
C ILE A 30 8.06 8.50 -0.58
N ALA A 31 8.93 9.51 -0.63
CA ALA A 31 9.66 9.86 -1.85
C ALA A 31 10.61 8.74 -2.31
N ALA A 32 11.27 8.05 -1.37
CA ALA A 32 12.13 6.91 -1.69
C ALA A 32 11.33 5.70 -2.21
N ILE A 33 10.17 5.41 -1.60
CA ILE A 33 9.25 4.38 -2.10
C ILE A 33 8.74 4.74 -3.50
N GLU A 34 8.34 5.99 -3.73
CA GLU A 34 7.91 6.44 -5.06
C GLU A 34 9.02 6.27 -6.09
N GLN A 35 10.26 6.62 -5.75
CA GLN A 35 11.39 6.44 -6.65
C GLN A 35 11.63 4.96 -7.00
N GLN A 36 11.49 4.07 -6.03
CA GLN A 36 11.74 2.64 -6.19
C GLN A 36 10.62 1.93 -6.97
N TYR A 37 9.36 2.31 -6.74
CA TYR A 37 8.20 1.62 -7.28
C TYR A 37 7.53 2.34 -8.45
N GLY A 38 7.73 3.65 -8.58
CA GLY A 38 7.05 4.49 -9.57
C GLY A 38 7.55 4.28 -11.00
N ALA A 39 8.80 3.83 -11.19
CA ALA A 39 9.37 3.60 -12.52
C ALA A 39 8.68 2.43 -13.26
N ASP A 40 8.32 1.38 -12.53
CA ASP A 40 7.66 0.18 -13.07
C ASP A 40 6.12 0.24 -12.95
N ALA A 41 5.59 1.34 -12.41
CA ALA A 41 4.16 1.50 -12.16
C ALA A 41 3.41 1.87 -13.44
N LYS A 42 2.19 1.36 -13.57
CA LYS A 42 1.24 1.79 -14.61
C LYS A 42 0.75 3.21 -14.39
N SER A 43 0.54 3.57 -13.13
CA SER A 43 0.11 4.91 -12.75
C SER A 43 0.63 5.26 -11.36
N VAL A 44 0.91 6.56 -11.18
CA VAL A 44 1.25 7.16 -9.89
C VAL A 44 0.32 8.36 -9.70
N SER A 45 -0.24 8.50 -8.50
CA SER A 45 -1.15 9.60 -8.15
C SER A 45 -0.88 10.09 -6.73
N HIS A 46 -1.07 11.40 -6.51
CA HIS A 46 -0.80 12.07 -5.23
C HIS A 46 -2.06 12.64 -4.57
N VAL A 47 -3.26 12.29 -5.07
CA VAL A 47 -4.54 12.91 -4.64
C VAL A 47 -4.89 12.59 -3.19
N ASP A 48 -4.57 11.38 -2.71
CA ASP A 48 -4.81 10.94 -1.33
C ASP A 48 -3.58 10.23 -0.78
N GLY A 49 -2.47 10.98 -0.67
CA GLY A 49 -1.14 10.39 -0.47
C GLY A 49 -0.59 9.76 -1.76
N LEU A 50 0.46 8.97 -1.64
CA LEU A 50 1.10 8.28 -2.77
C LEU A 50 0.31 7.01 -3.11
N SER A 51 -0.32 6.99 -4.27
CA SER A 51 -0.96 5.80 -4.83
C SER A 51 -0.17 5.31 -6.03
N VAL A 52 0.17 4.02 -6.03
CA VAL A 52 0.96 3.39 -7.10
C VAL A 52 0.21 2.15 -7.57
N GLU A 53 -0.07 2.08 -8.87
CA GLU A 53 -0.80 0.98 -9.48
C GLU A 53 0.08 0.19 -10.45
N PHE A 54 0.03 -1.13 -10.34
CA PHE A 54 0.63 -2.09 -11.26
C PHE A 54 -0.48 -2.91 -11.95
N GLU A 55 -0.09 -3.82 -12.85
CA GLU A 55 -1.03 -4.73 -13.53
C GLU A 55 -1.93 -5.48 -12.55
N ASN A 56 -1.31 -6.18 -11.58
CA ASN A 56 -2.00 -7.14 -10.73
C ASN A 56 -2.18 -6.66 -9.29
N TRP A 57 -1.61 -5.53 -8.91
CA TRP A 57 -1.66 -5.02 -7.55
C TRP A 57 -1.44 -3.52 -7.50
N ARG A 58 -1.78 -2.93 -6.36
CA ARG A 58 -1.61 -1.49 -6.09
C ARG A 58 -1.34 -1.29 -4.62
N PHE A 59 -0.77 -0.15 -4.29
CA PHE A 59 -0.69 0.28 -2.90
C PHE A 59 -0.98 1.78 -2.76
N ASN A 60 -1.33 2.17 -1.55
CA ASN A 60 -1.49 3.55 -1.13
C ASN A 60 -0.71 3.78 0.16
N LEU A 61 0.08 4.85 0.17
CA LEU A 61 0.75 5.40 1.35
C LEU A 61 0.20 6.78 1.64
N ARG A 62 -0.44 6.93 2.79
CA ARG A 62 -1.02 8.20 3.23
C ARG A 62 -0.44 8.62 4.57
N MET A 63 0.07 9.84 4.64
CA MET A 63 0.45 10.44 5.92
C MET A 63 -0.82 10.75 6.73
N SER A 64 -0.80 10.42 8.02
CA SER A 64 -1.84 10.89 8.93
C SER A 64 -1.69 12.40 9.13
N ASN A 65 -2.82 13.12 9.11
CA ASN A 65 -2.83 14.57 9.33
C ASN A 65 -2.61 14.95 10.80
N THR A 66 -2.86 14.01 11.73
CA THR A 66 -2.92 14.28 13.18
C THR A 66 -1.91 13.48 13.99
N GLU A 67 -1.28 12.47 13.40
CA GLU A 67 -0.37 11.54 14.09
C GLU A 67 0.87 11.32 13.23
N PRO A 68 2.05 11.05 13.83
CA PRO A 68 3.29 10.79 13.09
C PRO A 68 3.32 9.36 12.53
N VAL A 69 2.29 9.00 11.76
CA VAL A 69 2.14 7.66 11.18
C VAL A 69 1.85 7.75 9.69
N VAL A 70 2.39 6.79 8.94
CA VAL A 70 2.04 6.51 7.55
C VAL A 70 1.13 5.29 7.51
N ARG A 71 0.05 5.42 6.77
CA ARG A 71 -0.97 4.39 6.56
C ARG A 71 -0.70 3.70 5.24
N LEU A 72 -0.49 2.39 5.29
CA LEU A 72 -0.31 1.54 4.12
C LEU A 72 -1.60 0.75 3.86
N ASN A 73 -2.06 0.75 2.61
CA ASN A 73 -3.04 -0.22 2.10
C ASN A 73 -2.49 -0.85 0.82
N VAL A 74 -2.56 -2.18 0.72
CA VAL A 74 -2.12 -2.96 -0.45
C VAL A 74 -3.29 -3.80 -0.93
N GLU A 75 -3.55 -3.77 -2.23
CA GLU A 75 -4.61 -4.55 -2.86
C GLU A 75 -4.03 -5.33 -4.04
N ALA A 76 -4.50 -6.55 -4.27
CA ALA A 76 -4.17 -7.33 -5.45
C ALA A 76 -5.43 -7.77 -6.19
N ARG A 77 -5.32 -8.10 -7.48
CA ARG A 77 -6.42 -8.61 -8.31
C ARG A 77 -6.49 -10.13 -8.18
N GLY A 78 -7.40 -10.63 -7.35
CA GLY A 78 -7.65 -12.07 -7.20
C GLY A 78 -6.55 -12.87 -6.49
N ASP A 79 -5.50 -12.21 -6.00
CA ASP A 79 -4.26 -12.88 -5.61
C ASP A 79 -3.85 -12.52 -4.16
N ILE A 80 -4.33 -13.35 -3.22
CA ILE A 80 -4.01 -13.21 -1.79
C ILE A 80 -2.51 -13.38 -1.52
N PRO A 81 -1.82 -14.41 -2.06
CA PRO A 81 -0.37 -14.55 -1.91
C PRO A 81 0.39 -13.30 -2.37
N LEU A 82 0.05 -12.74 -3.53
CA LEU A 82 0.69 -11.53 -4.04
C LEU A 82 0.45 -10.33 -3.12
N MET A 83 -0.79 -10.11 -2.68
CA MET A 83 -1.11 -9.05 -1.73
C MET A 83 -0.27 -9.17 -0.46
N LYS A 84 -0.16 -10.37 0.13
CA LYS A 84 0.64 -10.60 1.34
C LYS A 84 2.12 -10.36 1.10
N ALA A 85 2.68 -10.93 0.03
CA ALA A 85 4.09 -10.78 -0.31
C ALA A 85 4.46 -9.31 -0.52
N LYS A 86 3.63 -8.55 -1.25
CA LYS A 86 3.85 -7.12 -1.49
C LYS A 86 3.62 -6.26 -0.25
N THR A 87 2.72 -6.67 0.64
CA THR A 87 2.57 -6.04 1.95
C THR A 87 3.84 -6.22 2.78
N GLU A 88 4.35 -7.45 2.91
CA GLU A 88 5.57 -7.72 3.67
C GLU A 88 6.80 -7.00 3.09
N GLU A 89 6.93 -7.00 1.75
CA GLU A 89 7.99 -6.27 1.03
C GLU A 89 7.96 -4.77 1.34
N LEU A 90 6.80 -4.12 1.17
CA LEU A 90 6.66 -2.68 1.44
C LEU A 90 6.91 -2.34 2.90
N LEU A 91 6.44 -3.18 3.83
CA LEU A 91 6.68 -2.97 5.25
C LEU A 91 8.17 -3.07 5.61
N ALA A 92 8.88 -4.04 5.05
CA ALA A 92 10.32 -4.17 5.25
C ALA A 92 11.09 -2.99 4.65
N GLU A 93 10.67 -2.50 3.49
CA GLU A 93 11.28 -1.36 2.83
C GLU A 93 11.04 -0.05 3.60
N MET A 94 9.81 0.18 4.08
CA MET A 94 9.51 1.32 4.95
C MET A 94 10.35 1.31 6.23
N GLU A 95 10.52 0.15 6.86
CA GLU A 95 11.39 -0.01 8.04
C GLU A 95 12.87 0.23 7.71
N ARG A 96 13.34 -0.21 6.53
CA ARG A 96 14.70 0.02 6.06
C ARG A 96 14.99 1.52 5.86
N LEU A 97 14.04 2.25 5.29
CA LEU A 97 14.14 3.67 4.98
C LEU A 97 13.91 4.58 6.18
N ASN A 98 13.28 4.07 7.25
CA ASN A 98 13.04 4.83 8.49
C ASN A 98 14.25 4.85 9.44
N LYS A 99 15.39 4.29 9.05
CA LYS A 99 16.64 4.25 9.84
C LYS A 99 17.58 5.42 9.59
#